data_AF-A0AAU0H9V5-F1
#
_entry.id   AF-A0AAU0H9V5-F1
#
_cell.length_a   1.000
_cell.length_b   1.000
_cell.length_c   1.000
_cell.angle_alpha   90.00
_cell.angle_beta   90.00
_cell.angle_gamma   90.00
#
_symmetry.space_group_name_H-M   'P 1'
#
loop_
_entity.id
_entity.type
_entity.pdbx_description
1 polymer ?
#
loop_
_entity_poly.entity_id
_entity_poly.type
_entity_poly.pdbx_seq_one_letter_code
_entity_poly.pdbx_strand_id
1 'polypeptide(L)'
;MAQNIVKHIHRVNALRDLAAKVGIMDGIHELQHWQCERLLVSHDDLAKQPRYQKAMQFFVDELYGPKDFSQRDADLVRVIPKLAKVLPDKAMNAMNDALALNALSFDLDMQMVHQLKGAPLNRDSYALAYRNTGRQTDRQRQLDIIAHLGEQLGDVIKIRGIGMLISLSRRPAKLAGLLSLHELLENGFHSFKAIGDVQSFIHPVLEREEALMRALFDESVSLPGENPLPHVPTA
;
A
#
# COMPACT_ATOMS: atom_id res chain seq x y z
N MET A 1 19.64 5.89 5.18
CA MET A 1 18.40 5.11 5.36
C MET A 1 17.40 5.80 6.29
N ALA A 2 17.62 5.84 7.61
CA ALA A 2 16.69 6.42 8.60
C ALA A 2 16.12 7.82 8.24
N GLN A 3 16.97 8.72 7.73
CA GLN A 3 16.53 10.06 7.29
C GLN A 3 15.56 10.02 6.11
N ASN A 4 15.71 9.09 5.17
CA ASN A 4 14.80 8.95 4.03
C ASN A 4 13.43 8.44 4.50
N ILE A 5 13.42 7.47 5.41
CA ILE A 5 12.21 6.95 6.04
C ILE A 5 11.40 8.08 6.70
N VAL A 6 12.08 8.93 7.49
CA VAL A 6 11.46 10.10 8.14
C VAL A 6 10.94 11.11 7.10
N LYS A 7 11.67 11.33 6.00
CA LYS A 7 11.19 12.20 4.90
C LYS A 7 9.90 11.69 4.26
N HIS A 8 9.76 10.38 4.05
CA HIS A 8 8.54 9.80 3.49
C HIS A 8 7.33 10.01 4.42
N ILE A 9 7.52 9.84 5.72
CA ILE A 9 6.48 10.11 6.73
C ILE A 9 6.07 11.58 6.72
N HIS A 10 7.04 12.50 6.72
CA HIS A 10 6.72 13.93 6.66
C HIS A 10 5.98 14.31 5.37
N ARG A 11 6.35 13.71 4.23
CA ARG A 11 5.67 13.95 2.96
C ARG A 11 4.19 13.52 3.03
N VAL A 12 3.89 12.30 3.48
CA VAL A 12 2.49 11.83 3.52
C VAL A 12 1.66 12.64 4.52
N ASN A 13 2.23 13.02 5.67
CA ASN A 13 1.53 13.85 6.64
C ASN A 13 1.25 15.26 6.10
N ALA A 14 2.20 15.87 5.39
CA ALA A 14 1.98 17.17 4.75
C ALA A 14 0.88 17.11 3.68
N LEU A 15 0.81 16.01 2.91
CA LEU A 15 -0.26 15.80 1.93
C LEU A 15 -1.62 15.61 2.61
N ARG A 16 -1.70 14.82 3.69
CA ARG A 16 -2.92 14.66 4.49
C ARG A 16 -3.41 15.98 5.08
N ASP A 17 -2.51 16.77 5.66
CA ASP A 17 -2.83 18.09 6.20
C ASP A 17 -3.36 19.03 5.11
N LEU A 18 -2.77 18.98 3.91
CA LEU A 18 -3.24 19.75 2.77
C LEU A 18 -4.63 19.29 2.33
N ALA A 19 -4.84 17.99 2.15
CA ALA A 19 -6.11 17.41 1.74
C ALA A 19 -7.24 17.74 2.73
N ALA A 20 -6.94 17.72 4.03
CA ALA A 20 -7.88 18.15 5.08
C ALA A 20 -8.22 19.64 4.96
N LYS A 21 -7.21 20.50 4.75
CA LYS A 21 -7.41 21.95 4.59
C LYS A 21 -8.24 22.31 3.37
N VAL A 22 -8.09 21.58 2.26
CA VAL A 22 -8.86 21.82 1.03
C VAL A 22 -10.17 21.04 0.97
N GLY A 23 -10.49 20.24 2.00
CA GLY A 23 -11.77 19.55 2.12
C GLY A 23 -11.96 18.36 1.17
N ILE A 24 -10.89 17.66 0.78
CA ILE A 24 -10.97 16.51 -0.16
C ILE A 24 -10.71 15.16 0.50
N MET A 25 -10.52 15.10 1.82
CA MET A 25 -10.20 13.86 2.53
C MET A 25 -11.26 12.76 2.33
N ASP A 26 -12.55 13.13 2.34
CA ASP A 26 -13.62 12.15 2.14
C ASP A 26 -13.57 11.53 0.74
N GLY A 27 -13.28 12.33 -0.29
CA GLY A 27 -13.08 11.84 -1.65
C GLY A 27 -11.84 10.94 -1.79
N ILE A 28 -10.78 11.20 -1.02
CA ILE A 28 -9.61 10.32 -0.96
C ILE A 28 -9.98 8.98 -0.32
N HIS A 29 -10.74 8.99 0.78
CA HIS A 29 -11.19 7.76 1.43
C HIS A 29 -12.13 6.94 0.54
N GLU A 30 -13.06 7.59 -0.16
CA GLU A 30 -13.92 6.94 -1.16
C GLU A 30 -13.09 6.32 -2.28
N LEU A 31 -12.10 7.05 -2.80
CA LEU A 31 -11.16 6.55 -3.81
C LEU A 31 -10.37 5.33 -3.31
N GLN A 32 -9.82 5.40 -2.11
CA GLN A 32 -9.04 4.29 -1.54
C GLN A 32 -9.90 3.05 -1.31
N HIS A 33 -11.13 3.23 -0.83
CA HIS A 33 -12.09 2.16 -0.65
C HIS A 33 -12.37 1.45 -1.99
N TRP A 34 -12.75 2.21 -3.01
CA TRP A 34 -13.03 1.64 -4.33
C TRP A 34 -11.79 1.00 -4.98
N GLN A 35 -10.61 1.61 -4.83
CA GLN A 35 -9.35 1.02 -5.32
C GLN A 35 -9.10 -0.36 -4.67
N CYS A 36 -9.39 -0.48 -3.38
CA CYS A 36 -9.29 -1.72 -2.63
C CYS A 36 -10.30 -2.76 -3.13
N GLU A 37 -11.57 -2.39 -3.30
CA GLU A 37 -12.60 -3.28 -3.85
C GLU A 37 -12.26 -3.75 -5.26
N ARG A 38 -11.81 -2.84 -6.13
CA ARG A 38 -11.36 -3.15 -7.48
C ARG A 38 -10.21 -4.14 -7.49
N LEU A 39 -9.24 -4.01 -6.58
CA LEU A 39 -8.14 -4.97 -6.42
C LEU A 39 -8.64 -6.35 -6.00
N LEU A 40 -9.58 -6.42 -5.07
CA LEU A 40 -10.19 -7.68 -4.64
C LEU A 40 -10.93 -8.36 -5.79
N VAL A 41 -11.66 -7.60 -6.61
CA VAL A 41 -12.35 -8.12 -7.79
C VAL A 41 -11.36 -8.56 -8.87
N SER A 42 -10.35 -7.75 -9.19
CA SER A 42 -9.36 -8.10 -10.24
C SER A 42 -8.44 -9.25 -9.83
N HIS A 43 -8.35 -9.58 -8.54
CA HIS A 43 -7.51 -10.65 -7.99
C HIS A 43 -8.29 -11.71 -7.19
N ASP A 44 -9.58 -11.88 -7.48
CA ASP A 44 -10.43 -12.86 -6.81
C ASP A 44 -9.90 -14.30 -6.97
N ASP A 45 -9.25 -14.60 -8.10
CA ASP A 45 -8.55 -15.87 -8.34
C ASP A 45 -7.43 -16.15 -7.32
N LEU A 46 -6.70 -15.11 -6.91
CA LEU A 46 -5.69 -15.20 -5.85
C LEU A 46 -6.37 -15.23 -4.47
N ALA A 47 -7.38 -14.40 -4.24
CA ALA A 47 -8.09 -14.32 -2.95
C ALA A 47 -8.77 -15.64 -2.56
N LYS A 48 -9.24 -16.41 -3.55
CA LYS A 48 -9.82 -17.76 -3.36
C LYS A 48 -8.79 -18.81 -2.92
N GLN A 49 -7.49 -18.57 -3.09
CA GLN A 49 -6.47 -19.52 -2.64
C GLN A 49 -6.29 -19.40 -1.12
N PRO A 50 -6.53 -20.47 -0.33
CA PRO A 50 -6.45 -20.41 1.13
C PRO A 50 -5.12 -19.88 1.66
N ARG A 51 -4.02 -20.17 0.96
CA ARG A 51 -2.66 -19.69 1.30
C ARG A 51 -2.50 -18.16 1.21
N TYR A 52 -3.32 -17.46 0.42
CA TYR A 52 -3.20 -16.01 0.19
C TYR A 52 -4.21 -15.19 0.99
N GLN A 53 -5.22 -15.81 1.61
CA GLN A 53 -6.28 -15.10 2.32
C GLN A 53 -5.76 -14.16 3.42
N LYS A 54 -4.78 -14.59 4.22
CA LYS A 54 -4.19 -13.74 5.28
C LYS A 54 -3.43 -12.54 4.71
N ALA A 55 -2.76 -12.72 3.59
CA ALA A 55 -2.04 -11.66 2.91
C ALA A 55 -3.02 -10.63 2.32
N MET A 56 -4.09 -11.12 1.70
CA MET A 56 -5.14 -10.26 1.15
C MET A 56 -5.87 -9.48 2.24
N GLN A 57 -6.21 -10.13 3.36
CA GLN A 57 -6.83 -9.46 4.51
C GLN A 57 -5.90 -8.38 5.10
N PHE A 58 -4.62 -8.69 5.27
CA PHE A 58 -3.64 -7.72 5.74
C PHE A 58 -3.49 -6.53 4.79
N PHE A 59 -3.50 -6.77 3.48
CA PHE A 59 -3.47 -5.70 2.49
C PHE A 59 -4.65 -4.75 2.64
N VAL A 60 -5.87 -5.30 2.76
CA VAL A 60 -7.10 -4.53 2.95
C VAL A 60 -7.10 -3.77 4.28
N ASP A 61 -6.80 -4.44 5.39
CA ASP A 61 -7.01 -3.88 6.73
C ASP A 61 -5.88 -2.94 7.19
N GLU A 62 -4.64 -3.20 6.74
CA GLU A 62 -3.46 -2.62 7.35
C GLU A 62 -2.58 -1.82 6.38
N LEU A 63 -2.78 -1.95 5.06
CA LEU A 63 -1.98 -1.25 4.04
C LEU A 63 -2.78 -0.26 3.19
N TYR A 64 -3.98 -0.64 2.73
CA TYR A 64 -4.73 0.14 1.73
C TYR A 64 -6.14 0.55 2.15
N GLY A 65 -6.63 0.08 3.30
CA GLY A 65 -7.93 0.48 3.84
C GLY A 65 -7.95 1.93 4.32
N PRO A 66 -9.16 2.51 4.52
CA PRO A 66 -9.35 3.91 4.92
C PRO A 66 -8.97 4.21 6.38
N LYS A 67 -8.12 3.38 6.99
CA LYS A 67 -7.73 3.48 8.40
C LYS A 67 -6.79 4.66 8.60
N ASP A 68 -7.01 5.45 9.65
CA ASP A 68 -6.08 6.51 10.01
C ASP A 68 -4.78 5.93 10.58
N PHE A 69 -3.69 6.15 9.84
CA PHE A 69 -2.34 5.70 10.21
C PHE A 69 -1.49 6.82 10.85
N SER A 70 -2.07 7.99 11.15
CA SER A 70 -1.35 9.13 11.73
C SER A 70 -0.57 8.78 13.00
N GLN A 71 -1.20 8.05 13.92
CA GLN A 71 -0.56 7.61 15.17
C GLN A 71 0.61 6.65 14.91
N ARG A 72 0.44 5.70 13.97
CA ARG A 72 1.51 4.78 13.57
C ARG A 72 2.70 5.55 13.02
N ASP A 73 2.45 6.52 12.16
CA ASP A 73 3.48 7.29 11.48
C ASP A 73 4.25 8.17 12.50
N ALA A 74 3.56 8.75 13.49
CA ALA A 74 4.17 9.47 14.61
C ALA A 74 5.05 8.55 15.50
N ASP A 75 4.55 7.35 15.80
CA ASP A 75 5.29 6.34 16.56
C ASP A 75 6.57 5.91 15.83
N LEU A 76 6.48 5.68 14.52
CA LEU A 76 7.60 5.32 13.66
C LEU A 76 8.72 6.37 13.69
N VAL A 77 8.38 7.65 13.53
CA VAL A 77 9.38 8.75 13.56
C VAL A 77 10.22 8.70 14.83
N ARG A 78 9.59 8.43 15.98
CA ARG A 78 10.29 8.36 17.28
C ARG A 78 11.24 7.17 17.38
N VAL A 79 10.94 6.05 16.72
CA VAL A 79 11.68 4.80 16.93
C VAL A 79 12.59 4.39 15.80
N ILE A 80 12.46 4.96 14.60
CA ILE A 80 13.34 4.70 13.45
C ILE A 80 14.83 4.74 13.82
N PRO A 81 15.35 5.73 14.59
CA PRO A 81 16.77 5.75 14.96
C PRO A 81 17.21 4.56 15.82
N LYS A 82 16.29 4.01 16.64
CA LYS A 82 16.55 2.82 17.46
C LYS A 82 16.44 1.55 16.62
N LEU A 83 15.40 1.46 15.78
CA LEU A 83 15.21 0.33 14.87
C LEU A 83 16.39 0.17 13.92
N ALA A 84 16.94 1.27 13.39
CA ALA A 84 18.12 1.25 12.53
C ALA A 84 19.38 0.66 13.19
N LYS A 85 19.45 0.56 14.52
CA LYS A 85 20.58 -0.04 15.25
C LYS A 85 20.39 -1.54 15.53
N VAL A 86 19.16 -2.04 15.41
CA VAL A 86 18.78 -3.38 15.87
C VAL A 86 18.27 -4.25 14.72
N LEU A 87 17.55 -3.65 13.77
CA LEU A 87 16.99 -4.37 12.65
C LEU A 87 18.06 -4.63 11.57
N PRO A 88 18.00 -5.78 10.89
CA PRO A 88 18.81 -6.05 9.71
C PRO A 88 18.54 -5.03 8.60
N ASP A 89 19.56 -4.74 7.78
CA ASP A 89 19.44 -3.79 6.67
C ASP A 89 18.27 -4.11 5.73
N LYS A 90 18.02 -5.39 5.44
CA LYS A 90 16.89 -5.83 4.62
C LYS A 90 15.53 -5.38 5.18
N ALA A 91 15.35 -5.45 6.50
CA ALA A 91 14.12 -5.00 7.15
C ALA A 91 14.01 -3.46 7.15
N MET A 92 15.13 -2.76 7.29
CA MET A 92 15.17 -1.30 7.17
C MET A 92 14.87 -0.82 5.74
N ASN A 93 15.32 -1.56 4.73
CA ASN A 93 15.01 -1.27 3.33
C ASN A 93 13.52 -1.52 3.02
N ALA A 94 12.96 -2.64 3.49
CA ALA A 94 11.52 -2.92 3.39
C ALA A 94 10.66 -1.80 4.01
N MET A 95 11.08 -1.31 5.18
CA MET A 95 10.38 -0.19 5.83
C MET A 95 10.49 1.11 5.01
N ASN A 96 11.66 1.40 4.44
CA ASN A 96 11.84 2.56 3.58
C ASN A 96 10.91 2.49 2.36
N ASP A 97 10.85 1.34 1.71
CA ASP A 97 10.08 1.15 0.48
C ASP A 97 8.58 1.16 0.76
N ALA A 98 8.12 0.54 1.85
CA ALA A 98 6.72 0.62 2.28
C ALA A 98 6.27 2.07 2.55
N LEU A 99 7.12 2.88 3.19
CA LEU A 99 6.80 4.28 3.46
C LEU A 99 6.90 5.17 2.22
N ALA A 100 7.84 4.86 1.31
CA ALA A 100 7.91 5.50 0.01
C ALA A 100 6.66 5.20 -0.83
N LEU A 101 6.21 3.94 -0.84
CA LEU A 101 4.98 3.50 -1.49
C LEU A 101 3.76 4.23 -0.94
N ASN A 102 3.61 4.31 0.38
CA ASN A 102 2.51 5.02 1.02
C ASN A 102 2.46 6.51 0.61
N ALA A 103 3.61 7.20 0.67
CA ALA A 103 3.68 8.61 0.29
C ALA A 103 3.38 8.85 -1.20
N LEU A 104 3.85 7.95 -2.09
CA LEU A 104 3.57 8.02 -3.52
C LEU A 104 2.09 7.73 -3.83
N SER A 105 1.52 6.70 -3.17
CA SER A 105 0.13 6.30 -3.35
C SER A 105 -0.81 7.43 -2.96
N PHE A 106 -0.58 8.07 -1.80
CA PHE A 106 -1.39 9.19 -1.34
C PHE A 106 -1.30 10.43 -2.26
N ASP A 107 -0.11 10.72 -2.79
CA ASP A 107 0.07 11.80 -3.79
C ASP A 107 -0.75 11.51 -5.06
N LEU A 108 -0.72 10.28 -5.55
CA LEU A 108 -1.50 9.85 -6.71
C LEU A 108 -3.02 9.90 -6.43
N ASP A 109 -3.45 9.45 -5.24
CA ASP A 109 -4.86 9.49 -4.83
C ASP A 109 -5.38 10.94 -4.79
N MET A 110 -4.61 11.87 -4.22
CA MET A 110 -4.95 13.30 -4.23
C MET A 110 -5.17 13.83 -5.66
N GLN A 111 -4.26 13.51 -6.58
CA GLN A 111 -4.40 13.96 -7.98
C GLN A 111 -5.60 13.33 -8.68
N MET A 112 -5.87 12.05 -8.43
CA MET A 112 -7.05 11.39 -8.97
C MET A 112 -8.36 11.99 -8.46
N VAL A 113 -8.45 12.32 -7.17
CA VAL A 113 -9.62 13.02 -6.61
C VAL A 113 -9.83 14.37 -7.28
N HIS A 114 -8.77 15.12 -7.56
CA HIS A 114 -8.87 16.35 -8.33
C HIS A 114 -9.37 16.12 -9.77
N GLN A 115 -8.98 15.01 -10.42
CA GLN A 115 -9.45 14.66 -11.76
C GLN A 115 -10.90 14.17 -11.80
N LEU A 116 -11.37 13.54 -10.72
CA LEU A 116 -12.77 13.11 -10.59
C LEU A 116 -13.73 14.31 -10.56
N LYS A 117 -13.31 15.47 -10.03
CA LYS A 117 -14.13 16.71 -10.00
C LYS A 117 -15.53 16.48 -9.37
N GLY A 118 -15.62 15.60 -8.37
CA GLY A 118 -16.88 15.24 -7.71
C GLY A 118 -17.78 14.28 -8.49
N ALA A 119 -17.29 13.70 -9.60
CA ALA A 119 -17.99 12.62 -10.28
C ALA A 119 -18.14 11.41 -9.34
N PRO A 120 -19.30 10.71 -9.35
CA PRO A 120 -19.46 9.48 -8.59
C PRO A 120 -18.39 8.46 -8.95
N LEU A 121 -17.84 7.79 -7.95
CA LEU A 121 -16.78 6.84 -8.18
C LEU A 121 -17.35 5.52 -8.71
N ASN A 122 -16.91 5.15 -9.92
CA ASN A 122 -17.24 3.91 -10.55
C ASN A 122 -16.10 3.51 -11.50
N ARG A 123 -16.25 2.36 -12.14
CA ARG A 123 -15.30 1.81 -13.10
C ARG A 123 -14.86 2.81 -14.18
N ASP A 124 -15.78 3.59 -14.74
CA ASP A 124 -15.53 4.46 -15.87
C ASP A 124 -14.97 5.81 -15.44
N SER A 125 -15.54 6.42 -14.39
CA SER A 125 -15.01 7.67 -13.83
C SER A 125 -13.61 7.47 -13.24
N TYR A 126 -13.34 6.32 -12.63
CA TYR A 126 -11.99 5.95 -12.17
C TYR A 126 -11.02 5.83 -13.34
N ALA A 127 -11.37 5.09 -14.41
CA ALA A 127 -10.48 4.91 -15.56
C ALA A 127 -10.13 6.24 -16.24
N LEU A 128 -11.13 7.11 -16.42
CA LEU A 128 -10.93 8.46 -16.95
C LEU A 128 -10.06 9.31 -16.02
N ALA A 129 -10.32 9.32 -14.71
CA ALA A 129 -9.50 10.06 -13.74
C ALA A 129 -8.06 9.55 -13.68
N TYR A 130 -7.87 8.23 -13.76
CA TYR A 130 -6.55 7.59 -13.76
C TYR A 130 -5.74 8.02 -14.98
N ARG A 131 -6.32 7.97 -16.19
CA ARG A 131 -5.69 8.43 -17.43
C ARG A 131 -5.41 9.94 -17.38
N ASN A 132 -6.40 10.74 -16.99
CA ASN A 132 -6.28 12.20 -16.93
C ASN A 132 -5.28 12.70 -15.88
N THR A 133 -4.99 11.88 -14.86
CA THR A 133 -3.91 12.17 -13.91
C THR A 133 -2.56 12.22 -14.62
N GLY A 134 -2.33 11.41 -15.67
CA GLY A 134 -1.19 11.55 -16.57
C GLY A 134 0.18 11.19 -15.96
N ARG A 135 0.19 10.41 -14.87
CA ARG A 135 1.40 10.10 -14.08
C ARG A 135 1.90 8.66 -14.30
N GLN A 136 1.98 8.21 -15.55
CA GLN A 136 2.37 6.81 -15.88
C GLN A 136 3.72 6.41 -15.28
N THR A 137 4.73 7.28 -15.34
CA THR A 137 6.06 6.99 -14.76
C THR A 137 6.00 6.75 -13.24
N ASP A 138 5.15 7.49 -12.53
CA ASP A 138 4.98 7.29 -11.09
C ASP A 138 4.17 6.04 -10.77
N ARG A 139 3.22 5.66 -11.64
CA ARG A 139 2.51 4.37 -11.51
C ARG A 139 3.45 3.19 -11.76
N GLN A 140 4.33 3.27 -12.75
CA GLN A 140 5.39 2.27 -12.95
C GLN A 140 6.28 2.18 -11.70
N ARG A 141 6.74 3.34 -11.19
CA ARG A 141 7.53 3.39 -9.96
C ARG A 141 6.80 2.76 -8.76
N GLN A 142 5.48 2.94 -8.67
CA GLN A 142 4.66 2.32 -7.63
C GLN A 142 4.76 0.78 -7.71
N LEU A 143 4.66 0.21 -8.91
CA LEU A 143 4.81 -1.24 -9.15
C LEU A 143 6.24 -1.72 -8.85
N ASP A 144 7.26 -0.97 -9.27
CA ASP A 144 8.66 -1.31 -9.00
C ASP A 144 8.95 -1.37 -7.49
N ILE A 145 8.39 -0.43 -6.71
CA ILE A 145 8.50 -0.42 -5.25
C ILE A 145 7.80 -1.64 -4.66
N ILE A 146 6.59 -2.00 -5.14
CA ILE A 146 5.86 -3.19 -4.67
C ILE A 146 6.65 -4.47 -4.94
N ALA A 147 7.25 -4.59 -6.13
CA ALA A 147 8.09 -5.73 -6.49
C ALA A 147 9.29 -5.88 -5.55
N HIS A 148 10.04 -4.79 -5.35
CA HIS A 148 11.20 -4.78 -4.47
C HIS A 148 10.83 -5.06 -3.01
N LEU A 149 9.69 -4.52 -2.55
CA LEU A 149 9.16 -4.78 -1.21
C LEU A 149 8.81 -6.27 -1.04
N GLY A 150 8.19 -6.90 -2.04
CA GLY A 150 7.87 -8.33 -2.04
C GLY A 150 9.12 -9.19 -1.85
N GLU A 151 10.20 -8.91 -2.59
CA GLU A 151 11.49 -9.59 -2.45
C GLU A 151 12.09 -9.43 -1.05
N GLN A 152 12.14 -8.19 -0.55
CA GLN A 152 12.69 -7.91 0.76
C GLN A 152 11.90 -8.59 1.88
N LEU A 153 10.57 -8.62 1.80
CA LEU A 153 9.73 -9.30 2.78
C LEU A 153 9.93 -10.81 2.72
N GLY A 154 10.04 -11.39 1.52
CA GLY A 154 10.39 -12.79 1.32
C GLY A 154 11.73 -13.18 1.94
N ASP A 155 12.69 -12.26 1.96
CA ASP A 155 13.97 -12.45 2.64
C ASP A 155 13.89 -12.25 4.16
N VAL A 156 13.14 -11.25 4.62
CA VAL A 156 12.99 -10.95 6.05
C VAL A 156 12.34 -12.12 6.78
N ILE A 157 11.34 -12.79 6.20
CA ILE A 157 10.68 -13.93 6.85
C ILE A 157 11.61 -15.15 7.05
N LYS A 158 12.71 -15.23 6.30
CA LYS A 158 13.72 -16.31 6.40
C LYS A 158 14.76 -16.05 7.50
N ILE A 159 14.79 -14.84 8.08
CA ILE A 159 15.77 -14.48 9.12
C ILE A 159 15.47 -15.26 10.40
N ARG A 160 16.46 -16.05 10.85
CA ARG A 160 16.32 -16.85 12.08
C ARG A 160 16.09 -15.94 13.29
N GLY A 161 15.05 -16.27 14.08
CA GLY A 161 14.72 -15.54 15.30
C GLY A 161 13.94 -14.25 15.11
N ILE A 162 13.68 -13.77 13.87
CA ILE A 162 12.94 -12.52 13.66
C ILE A 162 11.53 -12.57 14.25
N GLY A 163 10.83 -13.68 14.09
CA GLY A 163 9.50 -13.87 14.69
C GLY A 163 9.55 -13.85 16.21
N MET A 164 10.60 -14.41 16.82
CA MET A 164 10.80 -14.36 18.27
C MET A 164 11.10 -12.93 18.74
N LEU A 165 11.94 -12.18 18.01
CA LEU A 165 12.21 -10.78 18.30
C LEU A 165 10.93 -9.94 18.27
N ILE A 166 10.09 -10.16 17.26
CA ILE A 166 8.78 -9.50 17.15
C ILE A 166 7.95 -9.87 18.39
N SER A 167 7.65 -11.15 18.63
CA SER A 167 6.77 -11.54 19.74
C SER A 167 7.28 -11.10 21.13
N LEU A 168 8.59 -11.12 21.37
CA LEU A 168 9.18 -10.64 22.63
C LEU A 168 9.11 -9.12 22.79
N SER A 169 9.04 -8.37 21.68
CA SER A 169 8.97 -6.91 21.70
C SER A 169 7.60 -6.36 22.15
N ARG A 170 6.56 -7.19 22.25
CA ARG A 170 5.18 -6.75 22.54
C ARG A 170 5.03 -5.95 23.84
N ARG A 171 5.54 -6.48 24.94
CA ARG A 171 5.45 -5.83 26.26
C ARG A 171 6.23 -4.52 26.31
N PRO A 172 7.52 -4.46 25.90
CA PRO A 172 8.24 -3.20 25.85
C PRO A 172 7.60 -2.19 24.86
N ALA A 173 7.05 -2.65 23.73
CA ALA A 173 6.30 -1.79 22.82
C ALA A 173 5.08 -1.16 23.50
N LYS A 174 4.27 -1.96 24.22
CA LYS A 174 3.13 -1.46 24.99
C LYS A 174 3.54 -0.42 26.03
N LEU A 175 4.60 -0.68 26.80
CA LEU A 175 5.11 0.25 27.81
C LEU A 175 5.64 1.56 27.21
N ALA A 176 6.16 1.50 25.98
CA ALA A 176 6.65 2.66 25.24
C ALA A 176 5.55 3.42 24.46
N GLY A 177 4.29 2.96 24.51
CA GLY A 177 3.18 3.53 23.75
C GLY A 177 3.16 3.15 22.26
N LEU A 178 3.86 2.09 21.87
CA LEU A 178 4.09 1.66 20.48
C LEU A 178 3.33 0.36 20.13
N LEU A 179 2.24 0.06 20.84
CA LEU A 179 1.54 -1.21 20.68
C LEU A 179 0.97 -1.37 19.26
N SER A 180 0.36 -0.32 18.71
CA SER A 180 -0.21 -0.33 17.36
C SER A 180 0.84 -0.59 16.28
N LEU A 181 2.03 0.01 16.40
CA LEU A 181 3.14 -0.27 15.50
C LEU A 181 3.62 -1.73 15.62
N HIS A 182 3.69 -2.25 16.84
CA HIS A 182 4.09 -3.64 17.06
C HIS A 182 3.07 -4.63 16.47
N GLU A 183 1.77 -4.41 16.70
CA GLU A 183 0.70 -5.28 16.17
C GLU A 183 0.70 -5.28 14.63
N LEU A 184 0.95 -4.14 14.00
CA LEU A 184 1.13 -4.08 12.54
C LEU A 184 2.30 -4.95 12.05
N LEU A 185 3.47 -4.84 12.70
CA LEU A 185 4.64 -5.62 12.32
C LEU A 185 4.42 -7.13 12.55
N GLU A 186 3.75 -7.49 13.64
CA GLU A 186 3.43 -8.88 13.96
C GLU A 186 2.42 -9.47 12.96
N ASN A 187 1.34 -8.74 12.66
CA ASN A 187 0.34 -9.15 11.69
C ASN A 187 0.94 -9.28 10.29
N GLY A 188 1.73 -8.30 9.86
CA GLY A 188 2.44 -8.35 8.58
C GLY A 188 3.35 -9.57 8.49
N PHE A 189 4.22 -9.78 9.49
CA PHE A 189 5.10 -10.94 9.52
C PHE A 189 4.34 -12.27 9.42
N HIS A 190 3.26 -12.44 10.18
CA HIS A 190 2.46 -13.67 10.14
C HIS A 190 1.74 -13.86 8.81
N SER A 191 1.24 -12.78 8.19
CA SER A 191 0.59 -12.84 6.88
C SER A 191 1.56 -13.25 5.78
N PHE A 192 2.73 -12.61 5.68
CA PHE A 192 3.73 -12.98 4.67
C PHE A 192 4.34 -14.36 4.92
N LYS A 193 4.54 -14.75 6.19
CA LYS A 193 5.00 -16.09 6.53
C LYS A 193 4.01 -17.18 6.10
N ALA A 194 2.70 -16.90 6.13
CA ALA A 194 1.66 -17.85 5.71
C ALA A 194 1.65 -18.10 4.19
N ILE A 195 2.12 -17.14 3.39
CA ILE A 195 2.26 -17.28 1.93
C ILE A 195 3.33 -18.33 1.59
N GLY A 196 4.40 -18.38 2.38
CA GLY A 196 5.58 -19.19 2.10
C GLY A 196 6.43 -18.56 1.00
N ASP A 197 6.12 -18.88 -0.25
CA ASP A 197 6.76 -18.24 -1.41
C ASP A 197 6.05 -16.93 -1.76
N VAL A 198 6.57 -15.82 -1.23
CA VAL A 198 6.03 -14.47 -1.46
C VAL A 198 5.98 -14.13 -2.96
N GLN A 199 6.93 -14.63 -3.76
CA GLN A 199 6.98 -14.32 -5.19
C GLN A 199 5.84 -14.98 -5.98
N SER A 200 5.37 -16.15 -5.53
CA SER A 200 4.18 -16.78 -6.12
C SER A 200 2.90 -15.95 -5.95
N PHE A 201 2.88 -15.04 -4.97
CA PHE A 201 1.76 -14.13 -4.74
C PHE A 201 1.95 -12.78 -5.43
N ILE A 202 3.14 -12.19 -5.33
CA ILE A 202 3.40 -10.83 -5.82
C ILE A 202 3.50 -10.75 -7.35
N HIS A 203 4.16 -11.72 -8.01
CA HIS A 203 4.33 -11.65 -9.48
C HIS A 203 3.01 -11.60 -10.25
N PRO A 204 2.01 -12.48 -9.99
CA PRO A 204 0.74 -12.43 -10.72
C PRO A 204 -0.03 -11.11 -10.51
N VAL A 205 0.09 -10.50 -9.31
CA VAL A 205 -0.50 -9.19 -9.02
C VAL A 205 0.17 -8.11 -9.87
N LEU A 206 1.51 -8.07 -9.89
CA LEU A 206 2.27 -7.09 -10.65
C LEU A 206 2.02 -7.19 -12.14
N GLU A 207 2.04 -8.41 -12.71
CA GLU A 207 1.78 -8.63 -14.13
C GLU A 207 0.41 -8.08 -14.54
N ARG A 208 -0.62 -8.33 -13.72
CA ARG A 208 -1.98 -7.88 -13.97
C ARG A 208 -2.12 -6.37 -13.84
N GLU A 209 -1.58 -5.80 -12.77
CA GLU A 209 -1.66 -4.36 -12.52
C GLU A 209 -0.84 -3.56 -13.55
N GLU A 210 0.30 -4.10 -14.00
CA GLU A 210 1.07 -3.51 -15.10
C GLU A 210 0.30 -3.55 -16.43
N ALA A 211 -0.33 -4.68 -16.75
CA ALA A 211 -1.16 -4.80 -17.95
C ALA A 211 -2.33 -3.81 -17.94
N LEU A 212 -3.02 -3.69 -16.80
CA LEU A 212 -4.11 -2.72 -16.61
C LEU A 212 -3.60 -1.27 -16.72
N MET A 213 -2.47 -0.94 -16.08
CA MET A 213 -1.85 0.37 -16.18
C MET A 213 -1.54 0.72 -17.64
N ARG A 214 -0.88 -0.19 -18.37
CA ARG A 214 -0.53 0.01 -19.79
C ARG A 214 -1.78 0.24 -20.65
N ALA A 215 -2.82 -0.59 -20.49
CA ALA A 215 -4.08 -0.42 -21.21
C ALA A 215 -4.80 0.89 -20.88
N LEU A 216 -4.77 1.32 -19.60
CA LEU A 216 -5.36 2.60 -19.19
C LEU A 216 -4.62 3.80 -19.79
N PHE A 217 -3.32 3.73 -20.05
CA PHE A 217 -2.55 4.81 -20.69
C PHE A 217 -2.46 4.70 -22.21
N ASP A 218 -2.92 3.62 -22.81
CA ASP A 218 -2.93 3.44 -24.26
C ASP A 218 -3.94 4.40 -24.91
N GLU A 219 -3.45 5.30 -25.77
CA GLU A 219 -4.27 6.28 -26.49
C GLU A 219 -5.19 5.64 -27.53
N SER A 220 -4.87 4.42 -27.99
CA SER A 220 -5.73 3.67 -28.90
C SER A 220 -6.97 3.10 -28.23
N VAL A 221 -6.95 2.94 -26.90
CA VAL A 221 -8.08 2.45 -26.11
C VAL A 221 -9.06 3.58 -25.83
N SER A 222 -10.28 3.48 -26.37
CA SER A 222 -11.31 4.52 -26.22
C SER A 222 -12.05 4.40 -24.89
N LEU A 223 -11.69 5.24 -23.90
CA LEU A 223 -12.41 5.29 -22.61
C LEU A 223 -13.64 6.21 -22.67
N PRO A 224 -14.77 5.82 -22.06
CA PRO A 224 -14.96 4.63 -21.21
C PRO A 224 -15.36 3.33 -21.95
N GLY A 225 -15.58 3.36 -23.27
CA GLY A 225 -16.13 2.24 -24.03
C GLY A 225 -15.30 0.94 -23.96
N GLU A 226 -13.97 1.05 -24.04
CA GLU A 226 -13.02 -0.07 -24.04
C GLU A 226 -12.25 -0.16 -22.71
N ASN A 227 -12.92 0.16 -21.61
CA ASN A 227 -12.28 0.19 -20.30
C ASN A 227 -11.76 -1.21 -19.88
N PRO A 228 -10.48 -1.36 -19.49
CA PRO A 228 -9.90 -2.67 -19.18
C PRO A 228 -10.19 -3.14 -17.75
N LEU A 229 -10.75 -2.26 -16.89
CA LEU A 229 -10.99 -2.58 -15.49
C LEU A 229 -12.17 -3.56 -15.33
N PRO A 230 -12.18 -4.39 -14.28
CA PRO A 230 -13.33 -5.24 -14.00
C PRO A 230 -14.53 -4.40 -13.56
N HIS A 231 -15.73 -4.97 -13.70
CA HIS A 231 -16.91 -4.41 -13.07
C HIS A 231 -16.83 -4.62 -11.55
N VAL A 232 -16.79 -3.52 -10.80
CA VAL A 232 -16.86 -3.54 -9.33
C VAL A 232 -18.32 -3.38 -8.95
N PRO A 233 -18.95 -4.36 -8.28
CA PRO A 233 -20.32 -4.21 -7.80
C PRO A 233 -20.39 -3.01 -6.85
N THR A 234 -21.29 -2.07 -7.09
CA THR A 234 -21.67 -1.08 -6.08
C THR A 234 -22.37 -1.79 -4.94
N ALA A 235 -21.89 -1.61 -3.72
CA ALA A 235 -22.51 -2.10 -2.49
C ALA A 235 -23.92 -1.54 -2.27
#